data_AF-A0A0H3XND3-F1
#
_entry.id   AF-A0A0H3XND3-F1
#
_cell.length_a   1.000
_cell.length_b   1.000
_cell.length_c   1.000
_cell.angle_alpha   90.00
_cell.angle_beta   90.00
_cell.angle_gamma   90.00
#
_symmetry.space_group_name_H-M   'P 1'
#
loop_
_entity.id
_entity.type
_entity.pdbx_description
1 polymer ?
#
loop_
_entity_poly.entity_id
_entity_poly.type
_entity_poly.pdbx_seq_one_letter_code
_entity_poly.pdbx_strand_id
1 'polypeptide(L)'
;MSVLLNNTVVNNQFNIIDNSQHQTVKIENTKDGENFEFNITDNIKNLTLLVFLHLNNTVNLKFNIANNTNVNIVNIYKNKDNHQNINLEYNVLANSTLNLYHLNIVDSNINENVTFNLLEKRSKVIYYLASLSTSDKQKNEIIYAHHQAPQTFSEIKTYSIAKDASLQTVKCTSHIEKTMAKSEAHQELRLLVFDKTSRAISDPILLIDENDIKASHANALGMLDPEQVFYLQARGLTVNQARKLICMGYFKHVIEAIDDEKIQTEIINEIDREIGE
;
A
#
# COMPACT_ATOMS: atom_id res chain seq x y z
N MET A 1 13.71 3.15 22.87
CA MET A 1 13.14 4.10 23.84
C MET A 1 11.85 4.62 23.23
N SER A 2 10.73 4.01 23.62
CA SER A 2 9.39 4.15 23.02
C SER A 2 8.59 5.22 23.76
N VAL A 3 8.22 6.28 23.05
CA VAL A 3 7.37 7.39 23.50
C VAL A 3 6.62 7.77 22.20
N LEU A 4 5.31 7.94 22.05
CA LEU A 4 4.15 8.37 22.87
C LEU A 4 2.89 7.97 22.04
N LEU A 5 1.69 7.76 22.59
CA LEU A 5 0.61 8.77 22.61
C LEU A 5 -0.64 8.21 23.31
N ASN A 6 -1.53 9.13 23.72
CA ASN A 6 -2.78 9.04 24.51
C ASN A 6 -3.86 8.03 24.10
N ASN A 7 -3.52 6.99 23.35
CA ASN A 7 -4.47 5.97 22.91
C ASN A 7 -4.49 4.84 23.94
N THR A 8 -5.67 4.47 24.44
CA THR A 8 -5.83 3.28 25.27
C THR A 8 -5.59 2.05 24.39
N VAL A 9 -4.46 1.37 24.59
CA VAL A 9 -4.21 0.06 23.98
C VAL A 9 -4.70 -1.02 24.94
N VAL A 10 -5.73 -1.74 24.55
CA VAL A 10 -6.27 -2.87 25.32
C VAL A 10 -6.42 -4.04 24.37
N ASN A 11 -5.78 -5.17 24.66
CA ASN A 11 -5.90 -6.41 23.86
C ASN A 11 -5.66 -6.21 22.35
N ASN A 12 -4.58 -5.51 21.97
CA ASN A 12 -4.23 -5.19 20.57
C ASN A 12 -5.27 -4.31 19.83
N GLN A 13 -6.17 -3.65 20.57
CA GLN A 13 -7.07 -2.63 20.04
C GLN A 13 -6.48 -1.23 20.29
N PHE A 14 -6.36 -0.44 19.22
CA PHE A 14 -5.88 0.93 19.22
C PHE A 14 -7.05 1.86 18.96
N ASN A 15 -7.49 2.59 19.99
CA ASN A 15 -8.54 3.58 19.84
C ASN A 15 -7.93 4.96 19.60
N ILE A 16 -8.07 5.47 18.38
CA ILE A 16 -7.54 6.77 17.96
C ILE A 16 -8.68 7.78 18.03
N ILE A 17 -8.65 8.58 19.09
CA ILE A 17 -9.71 9.55 19.46
C ILE A 17 -9.29 11.01 19.25
N ASP A 18 -8.02 11.25 18.96
CA ASP A 18 -7.42 12.58 18.94
C ASP A 18 -7.21 13.08 17.50
N ASN A 19 -7.34 14.40 17.34
CA ASN A 19 -7.07 15.15 16.12
C ASN A 19 -5.61 15.61 16.00
N SER A 20 -4.69 15.03 16.79
CA SER A 20 -3.26 15.24 16.56
C SER A 20 -2.91 14.87 15.12
N GLN A 21 -2.28 15.81 14.42
CA GLN A 21 -2.10 15.73 12.99
C GLN A 21 -1.22 14.52 12.58
N HIS A 22 -0.30 14.10 13.44
CA HIS A 22 0.63 13.01 13.18
C HIS A 22 0.69 12.06 14.37
N GLN A 23 0.49 10.78 14.11
CA GLN A 23 0.66 9.69 15.08
C GLN A 23 1.53 8.60 14.48
N THR A 24 2.35 7.99 15.32
CA THR A 24 3.22 6.88 14.92
C THR A 24 2.91 5.66 15.76
N VAL A 25 2.68 4.52 15.12
CA VAL A 25 2.44 3.24 15.77
C VAL A 25 3.45 2.22 15.24
N LYS A 26 3.98 1.40 16.14
CA LYS A 26 4.80 0.25 15.80
C LYS A 26 4.02 -1.01 16.13
N ILE A 27 3.90 -1.91 15.17
CA ILE A 27 3.21 -3.20 15.32
C ILE A 27 4.23 -4.31 15.20
N GLU A 28 4.27 -5.17 16.21
CA GLU A 28 5.04 -6.40 16.19
C GLU A 28 4.14 -7.53 16.70
N ASN A 29 4.03 -8.62 15.93
CA ASN A 29 3.30 -9.79 16.41
C ASN A 29 4.24 -10.78 17.10
N THR A 30 3.74 -11.36 18.18
CA THR A 30 4.44 -12.36 18.99
C THR A 30 3.91 -13.77 18.74
N LYS A 31 2.72 -13.89 18.13
CA LYS A 31 2.04 -15.15 17.84
C LYS A 31 1.63 -15.20 16.37
N ASP A 32 1.57 -16.42 15.83
CA ASP A 32 0.99 -16.67 14.51
C ASP A 32 -0.52 -16.46 14.55
N GLY A 33 -1.06 -15.77 13.55
CA GLY A 33 -2.48 -15.42 13.44
C GLY A 33 -2.94 -14.32 14.41
N GLU A 34 -2.02 -13.53 14.96
CA GLU A 34 -2.36 -12.43 15.87
C GLU A 34 -3.20 -11.35 15.17
N ASN A 35 -4.16 -10.78 15.92
CA ASN A 35 -5.09 -9.78 15.41
C ASN A 35 -4.80 -8.42 16.05
N PHE A 36 -4.79 -7.37 15.24
CA PHE A 36 -4.70 -5.99 15.67
C PHE A 36 -5.88 -5.21 15.10
N GLU A 37 -6.50 -4.36 15.90
CA GLU A 37 -7.65 -3.57 15.48
C GLU A 37 -7.43 -2.09 15.78
N PHE A 38 -7.66 -1.24 14.80
CA PHE A 38 -7.51 0.20 14.89
C PHE A 38 -8.88 0.84 14.70
N ASN A 39 -9.35 1.54 15.73
CA ASN A 39 -10.63 2.24 15.70
C ASN A 39 -10.36 3.74 15.63
N ILE A 40 -10.59 4.32 14.46
CA ILE A 40 -10.42 5.75 14.21
C ILE A 40 -11.80 6.40 14.32
N THR A 41 -11.98 7.26 15.31
CA THR A 41 -13.29 7.84 15.67
C THR A 41 -13.83 8.85 14.64
N ASP A 42 -15.11 9.20 14.81
CA ASP A 42 -15.84 10.09 13.91
C ASP A 42 -15.28 11.52 13.92
N ASN A 43 -15.49 12.24 12.81
CA ASN A 43 -15.19 13.66 12.66
C ASN A 43 -13.71 14.05 12.75
N ILE A 44 -12.80 13.10 12.52
CA ILE A 44 -11.36 13.38 12.41
C ILE A 44 -11.09 13.99 11.04
N LYS A 45 -10.50 15.20 10.98
CA LYS A 45 -10.35 15.90 9.68
C LYS A 45 -8.98 15.77 9.02
N ASN A 46 -7.92 15.61 9.81
CA ASN A 46 -6.53 15.67 9.33
C ASN A 46 -5.63 14.81 10.23
N LEU A 47 -5.79 13.49 10.19
CA LEU A 47 -4.90 12.56 10.88
C LEU A 47 -3.99 11.88 9.87
N THR A 48 -2.68 11.89 10.12
CA THR A 48 -1.70 11.04 9.45
C THR A 48 -1.16 10.02 10.44
N LEU A 49 -1.37 8.74 10.15
CA LEU A 49 -0.92 7.61 10.95
C LEU A 49 0.23 6.90 10.23
N LEU A 50 1.43 6.96 10.80
CA LEU A 50 2.57 6.16 10.34
C LEU A 50 2.58 4.84 11.10
N VAL A 51 2.43 3.72 10.38
CA VAL A 51 2.41 2.38 10.96
C VAL A 51 3.66 1.62 10.53
N PHE A 52 4.58 1.41 11.47
CA PHE A 52 5.77 0.59 11.26
C PHE A 52 5.45 -0.87 11.54
N LEU A 53 5.50 -1.69 10.50
CA LEU A 53 5.08 -3.09 10.54
C LEU A 53 6.31 -4.01 10.67
N HIS A 54 6.50 -4.55 11.87
CA HIS A 54 7.49 -5.58 12.24
C HIS A 54 6.79 -6.94 12.43
N LEU A 55 6.24 -7.46 11.35
CA LEU A 55 5.40 -8.65 11.23
C LEU A 55 6.21 -9.91 10.89
N ASN A 56 5.74 -11.04 11.41
CA ASN A 56 6.23 -12.39 11.16
C ASN A 56 5.05 -13.34 10.97
N ASN A 57 5.24 -14.45 10.25
CA ASN A 57 4.22 -15.48 10.05
C ASN A 57 2.89 -14.87 9.55
N THR A 58 1.75 -15.30 10.09
CA THR A 58 0.43 -14.77 9.76
C THR A 58 0.02 -13.66 10.73
N VAL A 59 -0.55 -12.57 10.22
CA VAL A 59 -1.11 -11.49 11.03
C VAL A 59 -2.34 -10.88 10.36
N ASN A 60 -3.30 -10.44 11.17
CA ASN A 60 -4.50 -9.75 10.71
C ASN A 60 -4.55 -8.34 11.31
N LEU A 61 -4.69 -7.34 10.47
CA LEU A 61 -4.86 -5.95 10.87
C LEU A 61 -6.21 -5.45 10.35
N LYS A 62 -7.03 -4.92 11.26
CA LYS A 62 -8.33 -4.33 10.94
C LYS A 62 -8.30 -2.85 11.25
N PHE A 63 -8.73 -2.02 10.31
CA PHE A 63 -8.84 -0.57 10.49
C PHE A 63 -10.29 -0.17 10.26
N ASN A 64 -10.93 0.37 11.30
CA ASN A 64 -12.28 0.88 11.27
C ASN A 64 -12.23 2.41 11.21
N ILE A 65 -12.61 2.97 10.07
CA ILE A 65 -12.65 4.41 9.80
C ILE A 65 -14.09 4.88 9.95
N ALA A 66 -14.37 5.57 11.06
CA ALA A 66 -15.72 6.01 11.38
C ALA A 66 -16.18 7.17 10.47
N ASN A 67 -17.40 7.69 10.70
CA ASN A 67 -18.07 8.66 9.85
C ASN A 67 -17.42 10.05 9.84
N ASN A 68 -17.53 10.73 8.70
CA ASN A 68 -17.04 12.10 8.51
C ASN A 68 -15.54 12.26 8.83
N THR A 69 -14.76 11.21 8.56
CA THR A 69 -13.35 11.12 8.92
C THR A 69 -12.46 11.11 7.69
N ASN A 70 -11.42 11.95 7.69
CA ASN A 70 -10.36 11.97 6.69
C ASN A 70 -9.04 11.59 7.36
N VAL A 71 -8.46 10.48 6.92
CA VAL A 71 -7.25 9.92 7.49
C VAL A 71 -6.28 9.50 6.40
N ASN A 72 -5.01 9.80 6.62
CA ASN A 72 -3.88 9.27 5.88
C ASN A 72 -3.25 8.16 6.71
N ILE A 73 -3.02 6.99 6.13
CA ILE A 73 -2.29 5.90 6.77
C ILE A 73 -1.12 5.55 5.88
N VAL A 74 0.09 5.51 6.46
CA VAL A 74 1.28 5.02 5.76
C VAL A 74 1.79 3.78 6.48
N ASN A 75 1.64 2.63 5.84
CA ASN A 75 2.21 1.37 6.31
C ASN A 75 3.62 1.22 5.76
N ILE A 76 4.60 1.12 6.66
CA ILE A 76 6.01 0.96 6.35
C ILE A 76 6.46 -0.40 6.86
N TYR A 77 6.74 -1.32 5.95
CA TYR A 77 7.19 -2.67 6.29
C TYR A 77 8.67 -2.62 6.70
N LYS A 78 9.01 -3.32 7.79
CA LYS A 78 10.37 -3.36 8.38
C LYS A 78 10.89 -4.78 8.62
N ASN A 79 10.18 -5.78 8.11
CA ASN A 79 10.46 -7.19 8.31
C ASN A 79 11.68 -7.61 7.50
N LYS A 80 12.46 -8.58 7.98
CA LYS A 80 13.54 -9.19 7.20
C LYS A 80 13.47 -10.71 7.33
N ASP A 81 13.65 -11.39 6.20
CA ASP A 81 13.89 -12.83 6.11
C ASP A 81 12.84 -13.77 6.74
N ASN A 82 11.56 -13.52 6.52
CA ASN A 82 10.49 -14.45 6.94
C ASN A 82 9.36 -14.53 5.91
N HIS A 83 8.79 -15.71 5.68
CA HIS A 83 7.54 -15.81 4.93
C HIS A 83 6.40 -15.22 5.77
N GLN A 84 5.65 -14.27 5.21
CA GLN A 84 4.58 -13.56 5.91
C GLN A 84 3.27 -13.67 5.14
N ASN A 85 2.17 -13.87 5.88
CA ASN A 85 0.81 -13.77 5.38
C ASN A 85 0.10 -12.64 6.13
N ILE A 86 -0.19 -11.55 5.44
CA ILE A 86 -0.65 -10.31 6.05
C ILE A 86 -2.05 -10.04 5.52
N ASN A 87 -3.04 -10.05 6.40
CA ASN A 87 -4.41 -9.74 6.03
C ASN A 87 -4.77 -8.37 6.58
N LEU A 88 -5.00 -7.41 5.71
CA LEU A 88 -5.41 -6.05 6.07
C LEU A 88 -6.85 -5.82 5.63
N GLU A 89 -7.71 -5.45 6.57
CA GLU A 89 -9.11 -5.10 6.33
C GLU A 89 -9.34 -3.65 6.73
N TYR A 90 -9.88 -2.85 5.81
CA TYR A 90 -10.19 -1.44 6.01
C TYR A 90 -11.69 -1.22 5.83
N ASN A 91 -12.39 -0.95 6.93
CA ASN A 91 -13.81 -0.63 6.95
C ASN A 91 -13.99 0.89 6.94
N VAL A 92 -14.61 1.43 5.89
CA VAL A 92 -14.78 2.88 5.72
C VAL A 92 -16.26 3.25 5.73
N LEU A 93 -16.65 4.07 6.71
CA LEU A 93 -18.04 4.52 6.88
C LEU A 93 -18.33 5.85 6.14
N ALA A 94 -19.51 6.43 6.38
CA ALA A 94 -20.08 7.47 5.54
C ALA A 94 -19.27 8.76 5.55
N ASN A 95 -19.15 9.38 4.39
CA ASN A 95 -18.48 10.67 4.18
C ASN A 95 -17.01 10.68 4.64
N SER A 96 -16.40 9.50 4.68
CA SER A 96 -15.02 9.34 5.13
C SER A 96 -14.08 9.06 3.96
N THR A 97 -12.86 9.56 4.09
CA THR A 97 -11.79 9.38 3.11
C THR A 97 -10.60 8.70 3.79
N LEU A 98 -10.21 7.56 3.25
CA LEU A 98 -8.97 6.87 3.59
C LEU A 98 -7.96 7.08 2.46
N ASN A 99 -6.86 7.78 2.75
CA ASN A 99 -5.69 7.80 1.87
C ASN A 99 -4.66 6.83 2.45
N LEU A 100 -4.42 5.72 1.77
CA LEU A 100 -3.55 4.65 2.24
C LEU A 100 -2.33 4.53 1.34
N TYR A 101 -1.16 4.44 1.98
CA TYR A 101 0.12 4.32 1.32
C TYR A 101 0.84 3.11 1.90
N HIS A 102 1.14 2.11 1.08
CA HIS A 102 1.91 0.94 1.48
C HIS A 102 3.29 1.02 0.87
N LEU A 103 4.31 0.91 1.72
CA LEU A 103 5.71 0.85 1.32
C LEU A 103 6.31 -0.50 1.71
N ASN A 104 6.27 -1.45 0.77
CA ASN A 104 6.74 -2.81 0.94
C ASN A 104 8.04 -3.05 0.14
N ILE A 105 9.15 -2.49 0.62
CA ILE A 105 10.47 -2.60 -0.04
C ILE A 105 11.42 -3.57 0.66
N VAL A 106 10.93 -4.33 1.64
CA VAL A 106 11.76 -5.25 2.41
C VAL A 106 12.12 -6.51 1.64
N ASP A 107 13.33 -7.04 1.86
CA ASP A 107 13.78 -8.30 1.29
C ASP A 107 13.15 -9.50 2.02
N SER A 108 11.92 -9.85 1.64
CA SER A 108 11.17 -10.94 2.27
C SER A 108 10.07 -11.49 1.36
N ASN A 109 9.72 -12.77 1.57
CA ASN A 109 8.54 -13.36 0.95
C ASN A 109 7.27 -12.88 1.66
N ILE A 110 6.35 -12.24 0.94
CA ILE A 110 5.13 -11.66 1.52
C ILE A 110 3.93 -12.04 0.66
N ASN A 111 2.91 -12.61 1.28
CA ASN A 111 1.56 -12.62 0.74
C ASN A 111 0.76 -11.58 1.53
N GLU A 112 0.27 -10.56 0.85
CA GLU A 112 -0.54 -9.52 1.44
C GLU A 112 -1.91 -9.49 0.78
N ASN A 113 -2.95 -9.55 1.62
CA ASN A 113 -4.34 -9.49 1.23
C ASN A 113 -4.90 -8.17 1.78
N VAL A 114 -5.21 -7.22 0.92
CA VAL A 114 -5.76 -5.92 1.28
C VAL A 114 -7.22 -5.85 0.86
N THR A 115 -8.13 -5.73 1.83
CA THR A 115 -9.56 -5.62 1.59
C THR A 115 -10.04 -4.24 2.03
N PHE A 116 -10.67 -3.50 1.13
CA PHE A 116 -11.36 -2.25 1.40
C PHE A 116 -12.87 -2.49 1.37
N ASN A 117 -13.53 -2.32 2.50
CA ASN A 117 -14.99 -2.38 2.60
C ASN A 117 -15.54 -0.95 2.67
N LEU A 118 -16.14 -0.49 1.57
CA LEU A 118 -16.80 0.81 1.46
C LEU A 118 -18.26 0.63 1.87
N LEU A 119 -18.48 0.65 3.19
CA LEU A 119 -19.70 0.15 3.85
C LEU A 119 -20.87 1.13 3.79
N GLU A 120 -20.58 2.43 3.70
CA GLU A 120 -21.61 3.47 3.73
C GLU A 120 -21.40 4.55 2.66
N LYS A 121 -22.45 5.34 2.43
CA LYS A 121 -22.52 6.30 1.33
C LYS A 121 -21.37 7.31 1.39
N ARG A 122 -20.80 7.61 0.22
CA ARG A 122 -19.72 8.61 0.08
C ARG A 122 -18.46 8.23 0.87
N SER A 123 -18.29 6.97 1.26
CA SER A 123 -16.98 6.45 1.67
C SER A 123 -16.04 6.41 0.48
N LYS A 124 -14.77 6.74 0.74
CA LYS A 124 -13.74 6.93 -0.28
C LYS A 124 -12.44 6.28 0.16
N VAL A 125 -11.81 5.56 -0.77
CA VAL A 125 -10.43 5.09 -0.61
C VAL A 125 -9.56 5.58 -1.77
N ILE A 126 -8.37 6.05 -1.42
CA ILE A 126 -7.27 6.28 -2.35
C ILE A 126 -6.10 5.44 -1.84
N TYR A 127 -5.62 4.50 -2.64
CA TYR A 127 -4.58 3.56 -2.25
C TYR A 127 -3.40 3.63 -3.20
N TYR A 128 -2.20 3.77 -2.62
CA TYR A 128 -0.93 3.70 -3.32
C TYR A 128 -0.08 2.56 -2.75
N LEU A 129 0.38 1.66 -3.62
CA LEU A 129 1.35 0.64 -3.28
C LEU A 129 2.70 0.95 -3.94
N ALA A 130 3.76 0.98 -3.15
CA ALA A 130 5.14 0.92 -3.60
C ALA A 130 5.76 -0.40 -3.09
N SER A 131 5.99 -1.36 -4.00
CA SER A 131 6.50 -2.69 -3.65
C SER A 131 7.75 -3.03 -4.45
N LEU A 132 8.79 -3.52 -3.78
CA LEU A 132 10.04 -3.98 -4.41
C LEU A 132 10.30 -5.42 -3.99
N SER A 133 10.41 -6.32 -4.96
CA SER A 133 10.82 -7.71 -4.74
C SER A 133 12.21 -7.94 -5.34
N THR A 134 13.10 -8.52 -4.55
CA THR A 134 14.52 -8.75 -4.87
C THR A 134 14.96 -10.14 -4.37
N SER A 135 16.22 -10.53 -4.57
CA SER A 135 16.85 -11.70 -3.94
C SER A 135 16.08 -13.03 -4.07
N ASP A 136 15.51 -13.32 -5.24
CA ASP A 136 14.66 -14.51 -5.52
C ASP A 136 13.43 -14.63 -4.59
N LYS A 137 13.04 -13.53 -3.93
CA LYS A 137 11.82 -13.50 -3.11
C LYS A 137 10.58 -13.37 -3.98
N GLN A 138 9.46 -13.70 -3.37
CA GLN A 138 8.13 -13.64 -3.96
C GLN A 138 7.24 -12.72 -3.14
N LYS A 139 6.63 -11.74 -3.80
CA LYS A 139 5.61 -10.88 -3.21
C LYS A 139 4.31 -11.03 -3.97
N ASN A 140 3.25 -11.39 -3.25
CA ASN A 140 1.92 -11.55 -3.79
C ASN A 140 0.99 -10.56 -3.11
N GLU A 141 0.57 -9.56 -3.86
CA GLU A 141 -0.30 -8.48 -3.41
C GLU A 141 -1.70 -8.73 -4.00
N ILE A 142 -2.67 -9.09 -3.16
CA ILE A 142 -4.06 -9.33 -3.55
C ILE A 142 -4.91 -8.21 -2.94
N ILE A 143 -5.42 -7.34 -3.80
CA ILE A 143 -6.18 -6.15 -3.41
C ILE A 143 -7.64 -6.34 -3.83
N TYR A 144 -8.56 -6.09 -2.91
CA TYR A 144 -9.99 -6.18 -3.14
C TYR A 144 -10.70 -4.93 -2.62
N ALA A 145 -11.35 -4.16 -3.50
CA ALA A 145 -12.19 -3.04 -3.13
C ALA A 145 -13.67 -3.42 -3.29
N HIS A 146 -14.38 -3.45 -2.18
CA HIS A 146 -15.79 -3.82 -2.11
C HIS A 146 -16.66 -2.59 -1.91
N HIS A 147 -17.39 -2.20 -2.95
CA HIS A 147 -18.37 -1.12 -2.88
C HIS A 147 -19.72 -1.70 -2.45
N GLN A 148 -20.07 -1.50 -1.19
CA GLN A 148 -21.29 -2.04 -0.55
C GLN A 148 -22.33 -0.94 -0.25
N ALA A 149 -22.02 0.30 -0.63
CA ALA A 149 -22.92 1.44 -0.55
C ALA A 149 -22.84 2.30 -1.83
N PRO A 150 -23.90 3.07 -2.17
CA PRO A 150 -23.89 3.92 -3.34
C PRO A 150 -23.01 5.16 -3.12
N GLN A 151 -22.62 5.80 -4.22
CA GLN A 151 -21.78 7.00 -4.25
C GLN A 151 -20.41 6.80 -3.61
N THR A 152 -19.87 5.59 -3.64
CA THR A 152 -18.56 5.26 -3.06
C THR A 152 -17.46 5.40 -4.11
N PHE A 153 -16.23 5.64 -3.67
CA PHE A 153 -15.11 5.89 -4.59
C PHE A 153 -13.89 5.06 -4.19
N SER A 154 -13.26 4.39 -5.17
CA SER A 154 -11.93 3.80 -5.04
C SER A 154 -11.00 4.28 -6.15
N GLU A 155 -9.80 4.70 -5.77
CA GLU A 155 -8.66 4.86 -6.68
C GLU A 155 -7.51 4.02 -6.15
N ILE A 156 -7.09 3.02 -6.90
CA ILE A 156 -6.01 2.10 -6.53
C ILE A 156 -4.88 2.24 -7.54
N LYS A 157 -3.70 2.63 -7.08
CA LYS A 157 -2.50 2.77 -7.90
C LYS A 157 -1.39 1.91 -7.32
N THR A 158 -0.86 0.98 -8.11
CA THR A 158 0.24 0.12 -7.67
C THR A 158 1.47 0.34 -8.53
N TYR A 159 2.60 0.55 -7.88
CA TYR A 159 3.91 0.70 -8.48
C TYR A 159 4.77 -0.40 -7.89
N SER A 160 5.09 -1.41 -8.69
CA SER A 160 5.87 -2.55 -8.21
C SER A 160 7.06 -2.86 -9.11
N ILE A 161 8.14 -3.32 -8.49
CA ILE A 161 9.40 -3.61 -9.17
C ILE A 161 9.85 -5.02 -8.81
N ALA A 162 10.24 -5.80 -9.82
CA ALA A 162 10.85 -7.12 -9.66
C ALA A 162 12.30 -7.09 -10.17
N LYS A 163 13.24 -7.49 -9.33
CA LYS A 163 14.70 -7.55 -9.56
C LYS A 163 15.28 -8.86 -8.98
N ASP A 164 16.43 -9.30 -9.47
CA ASP A 164 17.24 -10.42 -8.97
C ASP A 164 16.46 -11.74 -8.85
N ALA A 165 15.95 -12.21 -9.99
CA ALA A 165 15.18 -13.46 -10.11
C ALA A 165 13.84 -13.50 -9.35
N SER A 166 13.47 -12.41 -8.69
CA SER A 166 12.25 -12.32 -7.91
C SER A 166 10.96 -12.45 -8.72
N LEU A 167 9.87 -12.73 -8.01
CA LEU A 167 8.51 -12.70 -8.56
C LEU A 167 7.67 -11.64 -7.83
N GLN A 168 7.06 -10.74 -8.60
CA GLN A 168 6.07 -9.79 -8.11
C GLN A 168 4.71 -10.09 -8.72
N THR A 169 3.70 -10.37 -7.89
CA THR A 169 2.32 -10.55 -8.32
C THR A 169 1.47 -9.43 -7.74
N VAL A 170 0.68 -8.77 -8.57
CA VAL A 170 -0.34 -7.81 -8.15
C VAL A 170 -1.67 -8.21 -8.79
N LYS A 171 -2.65 -8.52 -7.96
CA LYS A 171 -4.03 -8.76 -8.38
C LYS A 171 -4.92 -7.71 -7.73
N CYS A 172 -5.77 -7.06 -8.50
CA CYS A 172 -6.65 -6.02 -7.99
C CYS A 172 -8.06 -6.26 -8.49
N THR A 173 -9.00 -6.45 -7.58
CA THR A 173 -10.42 -6.58 -7.91
C THR A 173 -11.19 -5.41 -7.31
N SER A 174 -11.92 -4.66 -8.13
CA SER A 174 -12.92 -3.72 -7.63
C SER A 174 -14.29 -4.31 -7.94
N HIS A 175 -15.05 -4.57 -6.88
CA HIS A 175 -16.40 -5.10 -6.95
C HIS A 175 -17.40 -4.01 -6.60
N ILE A 176 -18.24 -3.63 -7.56
CA ILE A 176 -19.40 -2.78 -7.33
C ILE A 176 -20.67 -3.61 -7.38
N GLU A 177 -21.29 -3.79 -6.21
CA GLU A 177 -22.54 -4.54 -6.09
C GLU A 177 -23.70 -3.82 -6.77
N LYS A 178 -24.73 -4.60 -7.12
CA LYS A 178 -26.00 -4.07 -7.63
C LYS A 178 -26.60 -3.06 -6.66
N THR A 179 -27.25 -2.02 -7.18
CA THR A 179 -27.86 -0.89 -6.45
C THR A 179 -26.86 0.13 -5.87
N MET A 180 -25.56 -0.07 -6.06
CA MET A 180 -24.51 0.88 -5.61
C MET A 180 -24.27 1.99 -6.63
N ALA A 181 -25.37 2.63 -7.05
CA ALA A 181 -25.37 3.66 -8.07
C ALA A 181 -24.45 4.84 -7.71
N LYS A 182 -23.90 5.46 -8.76
CA LYS A 182 -22.94 6.56 -8.77
C LYS A 182 -21.62 6.25 -8.07
N SER A 183 -21.30 4.97 -7.90
CA SER A 183 -19.99 4.57 -7.38
C SER A 183 -18.94 4.60 -8.49
N GLU A 184 -17.70 4.86 -8.10
CA GLU A 184 -16.57 4.98 -9.01
C GLU A 184 -15.42 4.07 -8.58
N ALA A 185 -14.83 3.33 -9.52
CA ALA A 185 -13.68 2.46 -9.28
C ALA A 185 -12.61 2.65 -10.35
N HIS A 186 -11.43 3.12 -9.92
CA HIS A 186 -10.31 3.39 -10.80
C HIS A 186 -9.08 2.59 -10.37
N GLN A 187 -8.50 1.85 -11.29
CA GLN A 187 -7.31 1.02 -11.05
C GLN A 187 -6.19 1.41 -12.01
N GLU A 188 -4.96 1.48 -11.49
CA GLU A 188 -3.74 1.66 -12.28
C GLU A 188 -2.63 0.76 -11.74
N LEU A 189 -2.36 -0.34 -12.43
CA LEU A 189 -1.32 -1.29 -12.05
C LEU A 189 -0.10 -1.09 -12.94
N ARG A 190 1.03 -0.68 -12.36
CA ARG A 190 2.32 -0.52 -13.04
C ARG A 190 3.37 -1.43 -12.43
N LEU A 191 3.87 -2.38 -13.22
CA LEU A 191 4.90 -3.32 -12.82
C LEU A 191 6.11 -3.20 -13.74
N LEU A 192 7.30 -3.15 -13.16
CA LEU A 192 8.57 -2.99 -13.86
C LEU A 192 9.53 -4.13 -13.52
N VAL A 193 10.05 -4.80 -14.54
CA VAL A 193 11.00 -5.92 -14.39
C VAL A 193 12.41 -5.45 -14.75
N PHE A 194 13.35 -5.53 -13.81
CA PHE A 194 14.69 -4.92 -13.94
C PHE A 194 15.70 -5.79 -14.69
N ASP A 195 15.47 -7.10 -14.74
CA ASP A 195 16.37 -8.06 -15.36
C ASP A 195 15.60 -9.20 -16.05
N LYS A 196 16.33 -10.08 -16.73
CA LYS A 196 15.74 -11.19 -17.51
C LYS A 196 15.31 -12.38 -16.67
N THR A 197 15.74 -12.43 -15.41
CA THR A 197 15.48 -13.55 -14.50
C THR A 197 14.24 -13.33 -13.65
N SER A 198 13.92 -12.07 -13.37
CA SER A 198 12.72 -11.68 -12.65
C SER A 198 11.45 -11.81 -13.46
N ARG A 199 10.34 -11.95 -12.74
CA ARG A 199 9.01 -12.11 -13.31
C ARG A 199 8.03 -11.19 -12.61
N ALA A 200 7.01 -10.77 -13.35
CA ALA A 200 5.92 -10.01 -12.78
C ALA A 200 4.58 -10.46 -13.38
N ILE A 201 3.54 -10.46 -12.54
CA ILE A 201 2.17 -10.82 -12.89
C ILE A 201 1.27 -9.67 -12.46
N SER A 202 0.45 -9.19 -13.39
CA SER A 202 -0.53 -8.12 -13.15
C SER A 202 -1.90 -8.55 -13.61
N ASP A 203 -2.90 -8.49 -12.72
CA ASP A 203 -4.25 -9.01 -12.94
C ASP A 203 -5.33 -8.05 -12.37
N PRO A 204 -5.70 -6.99 -13.11
CA PRO A 204 -6.79 -6.09 -12.74
C PRO A 204 -8.15 -6.64 -13.19
N ILE A 205 -9.11 -6.67 -12.27
CA ILE A 205 -10.46 -7.19 -12.44
C ILE A 205 -11.47 -6.12 -11.99
N LEU A 206 -12.48 -5.89 -12.84
CA LEU A 206 -13.65 -5.09 -12.50
C LEU A 206 -14.86 -6.04 -12.46
N LEU A 207 -15.43 -6.23 -11.28
CA LEU A 207 -16.65 -7.01 -11.06
C LEU A 207 -17.80 -6.03 -10.83
N ILE A 208 -18.59 -5.76 -11.87
CA ILE A 208 -19.56 -4.66 -11.86
C ILE A 208 -20.98 -5.20 -12.10
N ASP A 209 -21.82 -5.10 -11.06
CA ASP A 209 -23.22 -5.52 -11.10
C ASP A 209 -24.21 -4.35 -11.20
N GLU A 210 -23.71 -3.11 -11.25
CA GLU A 210 -24.49 -1.86 -11.34
C GLU A 210 -24.19 -1.09 -12.63
N ASN A 211 -25.22 -0.47 -13.22
CA ASN A 211 -25.12 0.23 -14.51
C ASN A 211 -24.75 1.71 -14.35
N ASP A 212 -25.28 2.39 -13.33
CA ASP A 212 -25.00 3.81 -13.08
C ASP A 212 -23.68 3.98 -12.33
N ILE A 213 -22.55 3.69 -12.98
CA ILE A 213 -21.20 3.75 -12.36
C ILE A 213 -20.17 4.36 -13.31
N LYS A 214 -18.99 4.67 -12.76
CA LYS A 214 -17.78 4.84 -13.56
C LYS A 214 -16.74 3.83 -13.12
N ALA A 215 -16.18 3.10 -14.08
CA ALA A 215 -15.07 2.21 -13.79
C ALA A 215 -14.01 2.30 -14.88
N SER A 216 -12.74 2.27 -14.49
CA SER A 216 -11.63 2.20 -15.43
C SER A 216 -10.48 1.41 -14.83
N HIS A 217 -9.73 0.74 -15.70
CA HIS A 217 -8.46 0.15 -15.33
C HIS A 217 -7.37 0.51 -16.35
N ALA A 218 -6.16 0.69 -15.85
CA ALA A 218 -4.95 0.83 -16.63
C ALA A 218 -3.95 -0.20 -16.14
N ASN A 219 -3.28 -0.89 -17.06
CA ASN A 219 -2.28 -1.89 -16.73
C ASN A 219 -1.05 -1.68 -17.60
N ALA A 220 0.10 -1.52 -16.96
CA ALA A 220 1.39 -1.42 -17.63
C ALA A 220 2.36 -2.40 -16.97
N LEU A 221 2.75 -3.42 -17.72
CA LEU A 221 3.75 -4.40 -17.31
C LEU A 221 4.86 -4.41 -18.37
N GLY A 222 6.09 -4.14 -17.96
CA GLY A 222 7.21 -4.06 -18.89
C GLY A 222 8.56 -4.28 -18.25
N MET A 223 9.55 -4.54 -19.10
CA MET A 223 10.95 -4.51 -18.67
C MET A 223 11.45 -3.07 -18.58
N LEU A 224 12.48 -2.87 -17.76
CA LEU A 224 13.24 -1.63 -17.73
C LEU A 224 13.77 -1.30 -19.13
N ASP A 225 13.41 -0.13 -19.63
CA ASP A 225 13.79 0.34 -20.96
C ASP A 225 15.31 0.63 -21.02
N PRO A 226 16.10 -0.13 -21.81
CA PRO A 226 17.53 0.10 -21.94
C PRO A 226 17.88 1.50 -22.48
N GLU A 227 17.00 2.12 -23.28
CA GLU A 227 17.23 3.47 -23.81
C GLU A 227 17.15 4.53 -22.70
N GLN A 228 16.23 4.37 -21.74
CA GLN A 228 16.16 5.24 -20.56
C GLN A 228 17.42 5.14 -19.72
N VAL A 229 17.92 3.93 -19.51
CA VAL A 229 19.18 3.69 -18.79
C VAL A 229 20.35 4.32 -19.55
N PHE A 230 20.47 4.06 -20.85
CA PHE A 230 21.52 4.61 -21.70
C PHE A 230 21.51 6.14 -21.72
N TYR A 231 20.32 6.77 -21.80
CA TYR A 231 20.17 8.22 -21.78
C TYR A 231 20.64 8.86 -20.47
N LEU A 232 20.39 8.19 -19.33
CA LEU A 232 20.89 8.62 -18.03
C LEU A 232 22.41 8.39 -17.91
N GLN A 233 22.93 7.29 -18.45
CA GLN A 233 24.38 7.06 -18.51
C GLN A 233 25.11 8.10 -19.35
N ALA A 234 24.54 8.53 -20.47
CA ALA A 234 25.07 9.62 -21.30
C ALA A 234 25.16 10.96 -20.55
N ARG A 235 24.46 11.10 -19.42
CA ARG A 235 24.54 12.25 -18.49
C ARG A 235 25.50 12.03 -17.32
N GLY A 236 26.31 10.98 -17.36
CA GLY A 236 27.34 10.69 -16.38
C GLY A 236 26.90 9.81 -15.21
N LEU A 237 25.68 9.27 -15.23
CA LEU A 237 25.22 8.33 -14.20
C LEU A 237 25.79 6.93 -14.46
N THR A 238 26.13 6.20 -13.41
CA THR A 238 26.35 4.75 -13.51
C THR A 238 25.03 4.02 -13.80
N VAL A 239 25.10 2.77 -14.25
CA VAL A 239 23.89 1.93 -14.44
C VAL A 239 23.05 1.87 -13.15
N ASN A 240 23.70 1.71 -11.99
CA ASN A 240 23.02 1.60 -10.70
C ASN A 240 22.37 2.94 -10.30
N GLN A 241 23.05 4.07 -10.54
CA GLN A 241 22.47 5.39 -10.32
C GLN A 241 21.26 5.65 -11.24
N ALA A 242 21.32 5.23 -12.50
CA ALA A 242 20.21 5.35 -13.44
C ALA A 242 19.00 4.51 -12.99
N ARG A 243 19.23 3.24 -12.64
CA ARG A 243 18.21 2.33 -12.10
C ARG A 243 17.57 2.86 -10.83
N LYS A 244 18.38 3.36 -9.89
CA LYS A 244 17.91 4.01 -8.66
C LYS A 244 17.00 5.19 -8.98
N LEU A 245 17.40 6.08 -9.89
CA LEU A 245 16.61 7.26 -10.23
C LEU A 245 15.25 6.87 -10.84
N ILE A 246 15.22 5.85 -11.68
CA ILE A 246 13.97 5.31 -12.26
C ILE A 246 13.09 4.70 -11.16
N CYS A 247 13.67 3.90 -10.26
CA CYS A 247 12.98 3.32 -9.10
C CYS A 247 12.38 4.40 -8.18
N MET A 248 13.16 5.43 -7.85
CA MET A 248 12.69 6.58 -7.07
C MET A 248 11.52 7.31 -7.75
N GLY A 249 11.55 7.43 -9.08
CA GLY A 249 10.42 7.98 -9.85
C GLY A 249 9.14 7.15 -9.70
N TYR A 250 9.26 5.82 -9.67
CA TYR A 250 8.14 4.90 -9.46
C TYR A 250 7.52 5.02 -8.05
N PHE A 251 8.36 5.13 -7.02
CA PHE A 251 7.90 5.15 -5.62
C PHE A 251 7.62 6.56 -5.08
N LYS A 252 7.85 7.60 -5.89
CA LYS A 252 7.72 9.01 -5.50
C LYS A 252 6.41 9.32 -4.78
N HIS A 253 5.26 8.87 -5.31
CA HIS A 253 3.95 9.16 -4.73
C HIS A 253 3.78 8.63 -3.30
N VAL A 254 4.41 7.50 -2.97
CA VAL A 254 4.35 6.92 -1.62
C VAL A 254 5.35 7.60 -0.69
N ILE A 255 6.56 7.91 -1.18
CA ILE A 255 7.60 8.57 -0.39
C ILE A 255 7.18 10.00 0.00
N GLU A 256 6.60 10.76 -0.94
CA GLU A 256 6.13 12.13 -0.69
C GLU A 256 4.93 12.21 0.27
N ALA A 257 4.21 11.11 0.50
CA ALA A 257 3.14 11.05 1.49
C ALA A 257 3.65 10.98 2.94
N ILE A 258 4.95 10.78 3.14
CA ILE A 258 5.60 10.75 4.44
C ILE A 258 6.17 12.13 4.72
N ASP A 259 5.56 12.90 5.62
CA ASP A 259 6.02 14.29 5.92
C ASP A 259 7.38 14.34 6.64
N ASP A 260 7.82 13.25 7.27
CA ASP A 260 9.06 13.20 8.04
C ASP A 260 10.28 12.95 7.13
N GLU A 261 11.09 13.99 6.93
CA GLU A 261 12.31 13.96 6.12
C GLU A 261 13.32 12.89 6.56
N LYS A 262 13.38 12.58 7.86
CA LYS A 262 14.29 11.55 8.37
C LYS A 262 13.80 10.17 7.93
N ILE A 263 12.50 9.90 8.03
CA ILE A 263 11.91 8.65 7.54
C ILE A 263 12.06 8.54 6.01
N GLN A 264 11.81 9.62 5.26
CA GLN A 264 12.06 9.63 3.82
C GLN A 264 13.52 9.27 3.50
N THR A 265 14.48 9.86 4.22
CA THR A 265 15.91 9.58 4.03
C THR A 265 16.25 8.11 4.33
N GLU A 266 15.71 7.55 5.41
CA GLU A 266 15.87 6.14 5.74
C GLU A 266 15.32 5.21 4.65
N ILE A 267 14.16 5.55 4.08
CA ILE A 267 13.55 4.81 2.97
C ILE A 267 14.40 4.90 1.71
N ILE A 268 14.90 6.09 1.37
CA ILE A 268 15.75 6.29 0.19
C ILE A 268 17.04 5.47 0.33
N ASN A 269 17.63 5.42 1.51
CA ASN A 269 18.82 4.60 1.78
C ASN A 269 18.51 3.10 1.70
N GLU A 270 17.33 2.67 2.15
CA GLU A 270 16.89 1.28 2.00
C GLU A 270 16.73 0.91 0.53
N ILE A 271 16.03 1.72 -0.26
CA ILE A 271 15.90 1.54 -1.72
C ILE A 271 17.28 1.48 -2.38
N ASP A 272 18.20 2.34 -1.96
CA ASP A 272 19.57 2.35 -2.50
C ASP A 272 20.30 1.04 -2.25
N ARG A 273 20.13 0.45 -1.06
CA ARG A 273 20.72 -0.84 -0.74
C ARG A 273 20.13 -1.97 -1.59
N GLU A 274 18.81 -2.03 -1.71
CA GLU A 274 18.13 -3.11 -2.43
C GLU A 274 18.31 -3.01 -3.97
N ILE A 275 18.48 -1.79 -4.51
CA ILE A 275 18.68 -1.56 -5.95
C ILE A 275 20.18 -1.53 -6.34
N GLY A 276 21.05 -1.11 -5.42
CA GLY A 276 22.45 -0.76 -5.69
C GLY A 276 23.43 -1.92 -5.76
N GLU A 277 23.03 -3.11 -5.29
CA GLU A 277 23.74 -4.39 -5.47
C GLU A 277 23.37 -5.08 -6.78
#